data_AF-A0ABD2HZB4-F1
#
_entry.id   AF-A0ABD2HZB4-F1
#
_cell.length_a   1.000
_cell.length_b   1.000
_cell.length_c   1.000
_cell.angle_alpha   90.00
_cell.angle_beta   90.00
_cell.angle_gamma   90.00
#
_symmetry.space_group_name_H-M   'P 1'
#
loop_
_entity.id
_entity.type
_entity.pdbx_description
1 polymer ?
#
loop_
_entity_poly.entity_id
_entity_poly.type
_entity_poly.pdbx_seq_one_letter_code
_entity_poly.pdbx_strand_id
1 'polypeptide(L)'
;MENPFPFIVCMESQLQLPIYGNGNPTDWKQVAQDCLLLMDLMSDTILKIRTCADGHEGNALQMAAAKQTHAIMPDKMTFVPWILWNNSSFSDLQEESRADLKPLICKHFEGANIDQCKKGQH
;
A
#
# COMPACT_ATOMS: atom_id res chain seq x y z
N MET A 1 -7.21 14.96 -0.23
CA MET A 1 -6.01 14.43 0.46
C MET A 1 -4.93 14.33 -0.59
N GLU A 2 -3.88 15.15 -0.49
CA GLU A 2 -2.85 15.22 -1.55
C GLU A 2 -1.87 14.04 -1.48
N ASN A 3 -1.76 13.37 -0.33
CA ASN A 3 -0.94 12.18 -0.14
C ASN A 3 -1.60 11.18 0.83
N PRO A 4 -2.16 10.06 0.33
CA PRO A 4 -2.79 9.05 1.18
C PRO A 4 -1.82 8.05 1.82
N PHE A 5 -0.53 8.07 1.45
CA PHE A 5 0.41 7.04 1.89
C PHE A 5 0.59 6.98 3.41
N PRO A 6 0.79 8.08 4.16
CA PRO A 6 0.92 8.00 5.61
C PRO A 6 -0.34 7.49 6.31
N PHE A 7 -1.53 7.79 5.75
CA PHE A 7 -2.80 7.29 6.24
C PHE A 7 -2.91 5.77 6.09
N ILE A 8 -2.61 5.25 4.90
CA ILE A 8 -2.61 3.81 4.62
C ILE A 8 -1.60 3.09 5.52
N VAL A 9 -0.37 3.64 5.66
CA VAL A 9 0.65 3.05 6.55
C VAL A 9 0.18 2.99 8.00
N CYS A 10 -0.47 4.05 8.49
CA CYS A 10 -1.06 4.04 9.83
C CYS A 10 -2.10 2.92 9.95
N MET A 11 -3.04 2.82 9.01
CA MET A 11 -4.10 1.80 9.06
C MET A 11 -3.53 0.38 9.06
N GLU A 12 -2.65 0.07 8.11
CA GLU A 12 -2.05 -1.27 7.97
C GLU A 12 -1.25 -1.65 9.21
N SER A 13 -0.52 -0.71 9.81
CA SER A 13 0.25 -0.95 11.04
C SER A 13 -0.65 -1.25 12.24
N GLN A 14 -1.77 -0.54 12.36
CA GLN A 14 -2.73 -0.73 13.46
C GLN A 14 -3.53 -2.03 13.30
N LEU A 15 -3.92 -2.39 12.07
CA LEU A 15 -4.64 -3.64 11.78
C LEU A 15 -3.83 -4.89 12.10
N GLN A 16 -2.49 -4.80 12.12
CA GLN A 16 -1.62 -5.88 12.57
C GLN A 16 -1.57 -6.05 14.09
N LEU A 17 -2.07 -5.08 14.87
CA LEU A 17 -2.06 -5.19 16.32
C LEU A 17 -3.09 -6.22 16.79
N PRO A 18 -2.79 -7.03 17.82
CA PRO A 18 -3.72 -8.02 18.38
C PRO A 18 -5.05 -7.45 18.87
N ILE A 19 -5.11 -6.14 19.11
CA ILE A 19 -6.31 -5.44 19.58
C ILE A 19 -7.35 -5.34 18.45
N TYR A 20 -6.90 -5.19 17.20
CA TYR A 20 -7.75 -5.01 16.00
C TYR A 20 -7.75 -6.21 15.06
N GLY A 21 -6.80 -7.15 15.22
CA GLY A 21 -6.65 -8.34 14.38
C GLY A 21 -7.64 -9.48 14.65
N ASN A 22 -8.71 -9.26 15.43
CA ASN A 22 -9.62 -10.32 15.89
C ASN A 22 -10.71 -10.69 14.87
N GLY A 23 -10.60 -10.23 13.62
CA GLY A 23 -11.46 -10.65 12.52
C GLY A 23 -12.85 -10.01 12.50
N ASN A 24 -13.07 -8.89 13.22
CA ASN A 24 -14.36 -8.20 13.19
C ASN A 24 -14.36 -7.12 12.08
N PRO A 25 -15.29 -7.18 11.11
CA PRO A 25 -15.37 -6.23 10.00
C PRO A 25 -15.62 -4.76 10.41
N THR A 26 -15.92 -4.46 11.68
CA THR A 26 -15.99 -3.08 12.19
C THR A 26 -14.64 -2.48 12.55
N ASP A 27 -13.61 -3.30 12.76
CA ASP A 27 -12.34 -2.87 13.36
C ASP A 27 -11.58 -1.90 12.46
N TRP A 28 -11.62 -2.09 11.14
CA TRP A 28 -10.96 -1.18 10.20
C TRP A 28 -11.58 0.22 10.15
N LYS A 29 -12.89 0.36 10.44
CA LYS A 29 -13.55 1.68 10.45
C LYS A 29 -13.12 2.51 11.67
N GLN A 30 -12.85 1.85 12.79
CA GLN A 30 -12.30 2.49 13.99
C GLN A 30 -10.83 2.84 13.77
N VAL A 31 -10.02 1.90 13.27
CA VAL A 31 -8.62 2.14 12.92
C VAL A 31 -8.48 3.30 11.92
N ALA A 32 -9.31 3.33 10.88
CA ALA A 32 -9.34 4.44 9.93
C ALA A 32 -9.62 5.77 10.62
N GLN A 33 -10.59 5.81 11.53
CA GLN A 33 -10.91 7.05 12.27
C GLN A 33 -9.75 7.50 13.15
N ASP A 34 -9.14 6.59 13.89
CA ASP A 34 -8.00 6.91 14.76
C ASP A 34 -6.82 7.44 13.94
N CYS A 35 -6.51 6.81 12.81
CA CYS A 35 -5.46 7.27 11.90
C CYS A 35 -5.76 8.62 11.25
N LEU A 36 -7.02 8.89 10.87
CA LEU A 36 -7.41 10.19 10.32
C LEU A 36 -7.31 11.30 11.38
N LEU A 37 -7.67 11.00 12.63
CA LEU A 37 -7.53 11.93 13.76
C LEU A 37 -6.06 12.23 14.09
N LEU A 38 -5.17 11.22 14.06
CA LEU A 38 -3.72 11.41 14.22
C LEU A 38 -3.11 12.31 13.13
N MET A 39 -3.78 12.41 11.98
CA MET A 39 -3.36 13.23 10.85
C MET A 39 -4.06 14.60 10.81
N ASP A 40 -4.76 14.98 11.89
CA ASP A 40 -5.49 16.25 12.01
C ASP A 40 -6.51 16.49 10.87
N LEU A 41 -7.14 15.40 10.39
CA LEU A 41 -8.16 15.50 9.36
C LEU A 41 -9.53 15.78 9.98
N MET A 42 -10.24 16.73 9.39
CA MET A 42 -11.58 17.14 9.82
C MET A 42 -12.61 16.03 9.67
N SER A 43 -13.62 16.01 10.56
CA SER A 43 -14.72 15.03 10.57
C SER A 43 -15.47 14.91 9.23
N ASP A 44 -15.59 16.00 8.46
CA ASP A 44 -16.20 15.99 7.12
C ASP A 44 -15.39 15.11 6.13
N THR A 45 -14.06 15.16 6.19
CA THR A 45 -13.19 14.29 5.38
C THR A 45 -13.39 12.82 5.75
N ILE A 46 -13.50 12.53 7.04
CA ILE A 46 -13.77 11.17 7.54
C ILE A 46 -15.11 10.66 7.01
N LEU A 47 -16.16 11.49 7.04
CA LEU A 47 -17.48 11.15 6.53
C LEU A 47 -17.46 10.90 5.01
N LYS A 48 -16.77 11.74 4.25
CA LYS A 48 -16.60 11.56 2.79
C LYS A 48 -15.91 10.25 2.45
N ILE A 49 -14.82 9.92 3.13
CA ILE A 49 -14.10 8.65 2.91
C ILE A 49 -14.99 7.45 3.23
N ARG A 50 -15.72 7.47 4.36
CA ARG A 50 -16.66 6.40 4.73
C ARG A 50 -17.79 6.24 3.71
N THR A 51 -18.37 7.36 3.29
CA THR A 51 -19.44 7.38 2.29
C THR A 51 -18.98 6.81 0.94
N CYS A 52 -17.76 7.17 0.52
CA CYS A 52 -17.13 6.60 -0.67
C CYS A 52 -16.92 5.08 -0.51
N ALA A 53 -16.29 4.64 0.59
CA ALA A 53 -15.95 3.24 0.84
C ALA A 53 -17.17 2.31 0.91
N ASP A 54 -18.27 2.75 1.52
CA ASP A 54 -19.52 1.99 1.63
C ASP A 54 -20.44 2.16 0.40
N GLY A 55 -20.08 3.04 -0.54
CA GLY A 55 -20.95 3.48 -1.64
C GLY A 55 -20.59 2.91 -3.02
N HIS A 56 -21.34 3.37 -4.03
CA HIS A 56 -21.13 3.01 -5.43
C HIS A 56 -19.73 3.43 -5.94
N GLU A 57 -19.24 4.58 -5.48
CA GLU A 57 -17.91 5.07 -5.85
C GLU A 57 -16.80 4.11 -5.39
N GLY A 58 -16.83 3.67 -4.12
CA GLY A 58 -15.88 2.69 -3.59
C GLY A 58 -15.93 1.37 -4.35
N ASN A 59 -17.13 0.88 -4.67
CA ASN A 59 -17.29 -0.32 -5.51
C ASN A 59 -16.69 -0.13 -6.91
N ALA A 60 -16.90 1.03 -7.54
CA ALA A 60 -16.33 1.35 -8.84
C ALA A 60 -14.79 1.40 -8.80
N LEU A 61 -14.21 1.98 -7.74
CA LEU A 61 -12.76 2.01 -7.52
C LEU A 61 -12.18 0.60 -7.33
N GLN A 62 -12.85 -0.26 -6.55
CA GLN A 62 -12.45 -1.67 -6.38
C GLN A 62 -12.50 -2.45 -7.70
N MET A 63 -13.55 -2.25 -8.52
CA MET A 63 -13.60 -2.85 -9.86
C MET A 63 -12.47 -2.36 -10.78
N ALA A 64 -12.12 -1.07 -10.70
CA ALA A 64 -11.01 -0.52 -11.47
C ALA A 64 -9.66 -1.12 -11.04
N ALA A 65 -9.43 -1.24 -9.72
CA ALA A 65 -8.26 -1.91 -9.17
C ALA A 65 -8.17 -3.37 -9.63
N ALA A 66 -9.28 -4.12 -9.59
CA ALA A 66 -9.32 -5.50 -10.06
C ALA A 66 -8.94 -5.63 -11.55
N LYS A 67 -9.42 -4.71 -12.41
CA LYS A 67 -9.02 -4.66 -13.82
C LYS A 67 -7.52 -4.41 -13.99
N GLN A 68 -6.94 -3.50 -13.20
CA GLN A 68 -5.51 -3.23 -13.20
C GLN A 68 -4.71 -4.47 -12.79
N THR A 69 -5.13 -5.16 -11.71
CA THR A 69 -4.50 -6.40 -11.25
C THR A 69 -4.53 -7.50 -12.31
N HIS A 70 -5.66 -7.71 -12.99
CA HIS A 70 -5.74 -8.73 -14.06
C HIS A 70 -4.92 -8.37 -15.31
N ALA A 71 -4.70 -7.07 -15.55
CA ALA A 71 -3.92 -6.55 -16.66
C ALA A 71 -2.40 -6.60 -16.45
N ILE A 72 -1.92 -7.01 -15.25
CA ILE A 72 -0.49 -7.16 -14.96
C ILE A 72 0.17 -8.15 -15.94
N MET A 73 1.34 -7.75 -16.43
CA MET A 73 2.16 -8.44 -17.44
C MET A 73 3.66 -8.12 -17.22
N PRO A 74 4.61 -8.90 -17.78
CA PRO A 74 4.40 -10.18 -18.47
C PRO A 74 3.91 -11.30 -17.54
N ASP A 75 4.32 -11.30 -16.27
CA ASP A 75 4.01 -12.39 -15.35
C ASP A 75 2.69 -12.16 -14.61
N LYS A 76 1.89 -13.22 -14.44
CA LYS A 76 0.61 -13.10 -13.73
C LYS A 76 0.80 -13.12 -12.23
N MET A 77 0.06 -12.26 -11.54
CA MET A 77 0.00 -12.25 -10.08
C MET A 77 -0.54 -13.57 -9.56
N THR A 78 0.24 -14.26 -8.72
CA THR A 78 -0.12 -15.56 -8.12
C THR A 78 -0.19 -15.52 -6.59
N PHE A 79 0.35 -14.47 -5.97
CA PHE A 79 0.31 -14.21 -4.54
C PHE A 79 0.40 -12.71 -4.27
N VAL A 80 0.24 -12.33 -3.01
CA VAL A 80 0.46 -10.95 -2.52
C VAL A 80 1.54 -10.94 -1.43
N PRO A 81 2.32 -9.85 -1.27
CA PRO A 81 2.34 -8.67 -2.15
C PRO A 81 2.97 -8.98 -3.53
N TRP A 82 2.53 -8.26 -4.56
CA TRP A 82 3.05 -8.35 -5.94
C TRP A 82 3.53 -6.98 -6.41
N ILE A 83 4.81 -6.88 -6.79
CA ILE A 83 5.50 -5.61 -7.04
C ILE A 83 5.81 -5.47 -8.52
N LEU A 84 5.44 -4.31 -9.08
CA LEU A 84 5.75 -3.96 -10.47
C LEU A 84 7.01 -3.10 -10.52
N TRP A 85 7.94 -3.49 -11.38
CA TRP A 85 9.17 -2.77 -11.69
C TRP A 85 8.99 -2.05 -13.03
N ASN A 86 8.97 -0.71 -13.01
CA ASN A 86 8.73 0.11 -14.21
C ASN A 86 7.49 -0.35 -15.01
N ASN A 87 6.36 -0.52 -14.30
CA ASN A 87 5.08 -1.02 -14.83
C ASN A 87 5.09 -2.47 -15.37
N SER A 88 6.15 -3.23 -15.14
CA SER A 88 6.28 -4.63 -15.56
C SER A 88 6.43 -5.57 -14.37
N SER A 89 5.93 -6.78 -14.49
CA SER A 89 6.02 -7.82 -13.46
C SER A 89 6.99 -8.92 -13.87
N PHE A 90 7.91 -9.24 -12.97
CA PHE A 90 8.92 -10.27 -13.18
C PHE A 90 8.95 -11.17 -11.94
N SER A 91 8.74 -12.47 -12.14
CA SER A 91 8.58 -13.47 -11.07
C SER A 91 9.86 -13.64 -10.24
N ASP A 92 11.02 -13.56 -10.88
CA ASP A 92 12.34 -13.60 -10.25
C ASP A 92 12.55 -12.43 -9.29
N LEU A 93 12.06 -11.23 -9.66
CA LEU A 93 12.14 -10.06 -8.80
C LEU A 93 11.18 -10.10 -7.62
N GLN A 94 10.13 -10.92 -7.61
CA GLN A 94 9.13 -10.89 -6.53
C GLN A 94 9.70 -11.34 -5.19
N GLU A 95 10.49 -12.42 -5.17
CA GLU A 95 11.10 -12.91 -3.92
C GLU A 95 12.18 -11.93 -3.43
N GLU A 96 13.02 -11.43 -4.33
CA GLU A 96 14.04 -10.41 -3.98
C GLU A 96 13.38 -9.15 -3.41
N SER A 97 12.31 -8.67 -4.06
CA SER A 97 11.57 -7.47 -3.63
C SER A 97 10.91 -7.65 -2.27
N ARG A 98 10.40 -8.85 -1.99
CA ARG A 98 9.81 -9.20 -0.69
C ARG A 98 10.83 -9.32 0.43
N ALA A 99 12.01 -9.85 0.12
CA ALA A 99 13.07 -10.04 1.09
C ALA A 99 13.67 -8.70 1.53
N ASP A 100 14.08 -7.87 0.57
CA ASP A 100 14.54 -6.50 0.83
C ASP A 100 14.43 -5.65 -0.44
N LEU A 101 13.45 -4.75 -0.46
CA LEU A 101 13.19 -3.89 -1.61
C LEU A 101 14.31 -2.87 -1.84
N LYS A 102 15.01 -2.41 -0.79
CA LYS A 102 15.95 -1.29 -0.88
C LYS A 102 17.19 -1.63 -1.74
N PRO A 103 17.91 -2.74 -1.52
CA PRO A 103 19.01 -3.16 -2.38
C PRO A 103 18.61 -3.30 -3.85
N LEU A 104 17.39 -3.81 -4.10
CA LEU A 104 16.91 -4.00 -5.46
C LEU A 104 16.60 -2.65 -6.15
N ILE A 105 15.98 -1.70 -5.44
CA ILE A 105 15.83 -0.33 -5.94
C ILE A 105 17.20 0.26 -6.27
N CYS A 106 18.15 0.18 -5.34
CA CYS A 106 19.49 0.73 -5.53
C CYS A 106 20.27 0.08 -6.68
N LYS A 107 20.05 -1.21 -6.95
CA LYS A 107 20.64 -1.94 -8.09
C LYS A 107 20.09 -1.45 -9.44
N HIS A 108 18.81 -1.08 -9.49
CA HIS A 108 18.12 -0.65 -10.71
C HIS A 108 17.97 0.87 -10.85
N PHE A 109 18.43 1.64 -9.87
CA PHE A 109 18.34 3.09 -9.89
C PHE A 109 19.41 3.68 -10.80
N GLU A 110 18.98 4.27 -11.92
CA GLU A 110 19.88 4.90 -12.91
C GLU A 110 20.30 6.33 -12.54
N GLY A 111 19.75 6.89 -11.46
CA GLY A 111 20.08 8.24 -11.00
C GLY A 111 21.47 8.34 -10.36
N ALA A 112 21.87 9.58 -10.04
CA ALA A 112 23.14 9.85 -9.35
C ALA A 112 23.28 9.01 -8.07
N ASN A 113 24.51 8.59 -7.74
CA ASN A 113 24.81 7.72 -6.60
C ASN A 113 24.38 8.39 -5.27
N ILE A 114 23.15 8.11 -4.85
CA ILE A 114 22.56 8.65 -3.61
C ILE A 114 23.12 7.94 -2.39
N ASP A 115 23.29 8.68 -1.29
CA ASP A 115 23.88 8.17 -0.05
C ASP A 115 23.13 6.94 0.49
N GLN A 116 21.81 6.90 0.30
CA GLN A 116 20.95 5.81 0.75
C GLN A 116 21.28 4.47 0.05
N CYS A 117 21.89 4.52 -1.14
CA CYS A 117 22.31 3.36 -1.92
C CYS A 117 23.78 2.97 -1.71
N LYS A 118 24.53 3.75 -0.93
CA LYS A 118 25.87 3.34 -0.50
C LYS A 118 25.72 2.17 0.47
N LYS A 119 26.34 1.04 0.14
CA LYS A 119 26.44 -0.09 1.08
C LYS A 119 27.21 0.42 2.30
N GLY A 120 26.59 0.34 3.49
CA GLY A 120 27.27 0.66 4.73
C GLY A 120 28.52 -0.22 4.85
N GLN A 121 29.69 0.41 4.98
CA GLN A 121 30.87 -0.25 5.51
C GLN A 121 30.58 -0.56 6.98
N HIS A 122 30.15 -1.78 7.26
CA HIS A 122 30.28 -2.37 8.58
C HIS A 122 31.53 -3.24 8.60
#